data_AF-A0A923NXW2-F1
#
_entry.id   AF-A0A923NXW2-F1
#
_cell.length_a   1.000
_cell.length_b   1.000
_cell.length_c   1.000
_cell.angle_alpha   90.00
_cell.angle_beta   90.00
_cell.angle_gamma   90.00
#
_symmetry.space_group_name_H-M   'P 1'
#
loop_
_entity.id
_entity.type
_entity.pdbx_description
1 polymer ?
#
loop_
_entity_poly.entity_id
_entity_poly.type
_entity_poly.pdbx_seq_one_letter_code
_entity_poly.pdbx_strand_id
1 'polypeptide(L)'
;MEPAMLDEASRRRLAEMGIDVYLPRASTPAAGASATAVAAVYVLADSCEHELPRALARTLAFAGVAAGIARAQDAELAGASALVVCGPEQARAVGARLDAAQQAAIGWVATGALQHLAGDALAKRALWGELKRLLRQLRAAHLMPGA
;
A
#
# COMPACT_ATOMS: atom_id res chain seq x y z
N MET A 1 -19.28 -17.50 -8.60
CA MET A 1 -18.37 -17.93 -9.68
C MET A 1 -17.05 -18.25 -9.00
N GLU A 2 -16.90 -19.50 -8.55
CA GLU A 2 -15.71 -19.93 -7.80
C GLU A 2 -14.50 -20.01 -8.74
N PRO A 3 -13.33 -19.47 -8.37
CA PRO A 3 -12.12 -19.65 -9.15
C PRO A 3 -11.72 -21.13 -9.11
N ALA A 4 -11.65 -21.77 -10.27
CA ALA A 4 -11.23 -23.15 -10.44
C ALA A 4 -9.81 -23.34 -9.88
N MET A 5 -9.72 -23.91 -8.67
CA MET A 5 -8.48 -24.28 -8.02
C MET A 5 -7.87 -25.46 -8.81
N LEU A 6 -6.69 -25.25 -9.42
CA LEU A 6 -6.00 -26.25 -10.25
C LEU A 6 -5.93 -27.61 -9.55
N ASP A 7 -6.42 -28.63 -10.25
CA ASP A 7 -6.40 -30.03 -9.81
C ASP A 7 -4.97 -30.59 -9.70
N GLU A 8 -4.81 -31.65 -8.91
CA GLU A 8 -3.52 -32.25 -8.60
C GLU A 8 -2.82 -32.86 -9.84
N ALA A 9 -3.58 -33.31 -10.84
CA ALA A 9 -3.02 -33.88 -12.07
C ALA A 9 -2.37 -32.81 -12.95
N SER A 10 -2.97 -31.62 -13.01
CA SER A 10 -2.44 -30.45 -13.68
C SER A 10 -1.13 -29.98 -13.06
N ARG A 11 -1.00 -30.03 -11.73
CA ARG A 11 0.26 -29.68 -11.03
C ARG A 11 1.40 -30.63 -11.34
N ARG A 12 1.11 -31.93 -11.43
CA ARG A 12 2.11 -32.95 -11.71
C ARG A 12 2.74 -32.77 -13.10
N ARG A 13 1.93 -32.44 -14.12
CA ARG A 13 2.44 -32.11 -15.45
C ARG A 13 3.35 -30.87 -15.47
N LEU A 14 3.02 -29.85 -14.69
CA LEU A 14 3.83 -28.63 -14.62
C LEU A 14 5.20 -28.89 -14.00
N ALA A 15 5.24 -29.74 -12.96
CA ALA A 15 6.50 -30.17 -12.33
C ALA A 15 7.37 -31.01 -13.29
N GLU A 16 6.77 -31.91 -14.08
CA GLU A 16 7.48 -32.70 -15.09
C GLU A 16 8.09 -31.84 -16.20
N MET A 17 7.50 -30.68 -16.49
CA MET A 17 8.03 -29.69 -17.44
C MET A 17 9.10 -28.76 -16.83
N GLY A 18 9.47 -28.95 -15.56
CA GLY A 18 10.45 -28.09 -14.87
C GLY A 18 9.93 -26.69 -14.56
N ILE A 19 8.60 -26.49 -14.57
CA ILE A 19 7.97 -25.21 -14.22
C ILE A 19 7.72 -25.20 -12.72
N ASP A 20 8.46 -24.36 -12.00
CA ASP A 20 8.26 -24.18 -10.56
C ASP A 20 7.02 -23.31 -10.32
N VAL A 21 5.94 -23.95 -9.89
CA VAL A 21 4.66 -23.28 -9.61
C VAL A 21 4.73 -22.69 -8.20
N TYR A 22 4.96 -21.37 -8.12
CA TYR A 22 4.89 -20.63 -6.87
C TYR A 22 3.46 -20.72 -6.29
N LEU A 23 3.26 -21.60 -5.32
CA LEU A 23 2.07 -21.61 -4.49
C LEU A 23 2.22 -20.49 -3.45
N PRO A 24 1.32 -19.48 -3.44
CA PRO A 24 1.31 -18.52 -2.36
C PRO A 24 1.16 -19.29 -1.05
N ARG A 25 2.08 -19.08 -0.10
CA ARG A 25 1.89 -19.54 1.28
C ARG A 25 0.48 -19.08 1.69
N ALA A 26 -0.41 -20.04 1.98
CA ALA A 26 -1.66 -19.74 2.61
C ALA A 26 -1.33 -18.92 3.85
N SER A 27 -1.69 -17.63 3.81
CA SER A 27 -1.56 -16.76 4.96
C SER A 27 -2.42 -17.40 6.01
N THR A 28 -1.79 -17.91 7.08
CA THR A 28 -2.49 -18.36 8.26
C THR A 28 -3.47 -17.25 8.63
N PRO A 29 -4.79 -17.48 8.64
CA PRO A 29 -5.70 -16.46 9.11
C PRO A 29 -5.37 -16.27 10.59
N ALA A 30 -4.69 -15.17 10.90
CA ALA A 30 -4.46 -14.75 12.27
C ALA A 30 -5.83 -14.45 12.86
N ALA A 31 -6.34 -15.42 13.60
CA ALA A 31 -7.48 -15.26 14.47
C ALA A 31 -7.20 -14.10 15.44
N GLY A 32 -8.08 -13.12 15.44
CA GLY A 32 -8.34 -12.22 16.57
C GLY A 32 -7.11 -11.57 17.21
N ALA A 33 -6.60 -10.50 16.61
CA ALA A 33 -5.91 -9.46 17.36
C ALA A 33 -6.35 -8.10 16.80
N SER A 34 -7.50 -7.63 17.29
CA SER A 34 -7.86 -6.21 17.24
C SER A 34 -6.98 -5.48 18.25
N ALA A 35 -5.72 -5.29 17.87
CA ALA A 35 -4.91 -4.19 18.35
C ALA A 35 -4.85 -3.23 17.16
N THR A 36 -5.40 -2.03 17.32
CA THR A 36 -5.35 -0.96 16.31
C THR A 36 -3.89 -0.53 16.15
N ALA A 37 -3.10 -1.35 15.45
CA ALA A 37 -1.75 -1.00 15.08
C ALA A 37 -1.87 0.14 14.07
N VAL A 38 -1.58 1.37 14.53
CA VAL A 38 -1.57 2.56 13.69
C VAL A 38 -0.61 2.29 12.54
N ALA A 39 -1.14 2.30 11.31
CA ALA A 39 -0.33 2.06 10.14
C ALA A 39 0.73 3.17 10.02
N ALA A 40 2.00 2.79 9.83
CA ALA A 40 3.07 3.76 9.62
C ALA A 40 2.86 4.55 8.33
N VAL A 41 2.20 3.95 7.33
CA VAL A 41 1.82 4.61 6.08
C VAL A 41 0.36 4.35 5.74
N TYR A 42 -0.37 5.38 5.34
CA TYR A 42 -1.71 5.21 4.78
C TYR A 42 -1.72 5.40 3.26
N VAL A 43 -2.36 4.46 2.56
CA VAL A 43 -2.75 4.60 1.16
C VAL A 43 -4.20 5.07 1.14
N LEU A 44 -4.40 6.33 0.79
CA LEU A 44 -5.69 7.01 0.84
C LEU A 44 -6.34 7.04 -0.52
N ALA A 45 -7.51 6.41 -0.62
CA ALA A 45 -8.22 6.22 -1.87
C ALA A 45 -9.74 6.31 -1.65
N ASP A 46 -10.45 6.78 -2.67
CA ASP A 46 -11.92 6.86 -2.62
C ASP A 46 -12.58 5.47 -2.65
N SER A 47 -11.98 4.53 -3.38
CA SER A 47 -12.35 3.11 -3.39
C SER A 47 -11.21 2.23 -2.87
N CYS A 48 -11.40 1.68 -1.67
CA CYS A 48 -10.49 0.70 -1.04
C CYS A 48 -10.55 -0.68 -1.71
N GLU A 49 -11.57 -0.93 -2.53
CA GLU A 49 -11.73 -2.18 -3.28
C GLU A 49 -10.90 -2.21 -4.56
N HIS A 50 -10.47 -1.05 -5.04
CA HIS A 50 -9.66 -0.94 -6.23
C HIS A 50 -8.32 -1.71 -6.06
N GLU A 51 -7.86 -2.34 -7.14
CA GLU A 51 -6.66 -3.20 -7.11
C GLU A 51 -5.38 -2.40 -6.83
N LEU A 52 -5.29 -1.18 -7.37
CA LEU A 52 -4.11 -0.33 -7.24
C LEU A 52 -3.74 0.05 -5.79
N PRO A 53 -4.64 0.56 -4.92
CA PRO A 53 -4.33 0.75 -3.50
C PRO A 53 -3.84 -0.52 -2.80
N ARG A 54 -4.42 -1.68 -3.13
CA ARG A 54 -3.99 -2.98 -2.60
C ARG A 54 -2.61 -3.37 -3.10
N ALA A 55 -2.30 -3.12 -4.37
CA ALA A 55 -0.96 -3.32 -4.93
C ALA A 55 0.09 -2.42 -4.24
N LEU A 56 -0.26 -1.16 -3.96
CA LEU A 56 0.61 -0.23 -3.22
C LEU A 56 0.86 -0.71 -1.79
N ALA A 57 -0.20 -1.07 -1.05
CA ALA A 57 -0.06 -1.59 0.31
C ALA A 57 0.80 -2.86 0.35
N ARG A 58 0.61 -3.79 -0.60
CA ARG A 58 1.45 -5.00 -0.73
C ARG A 58 2.91 -4.65 -1.01
N THR A 59 3.17 -3.65 -1.85
CA THR A 59 4.53 -3.19 -2.16
C THR A 59 5.20 -2.60 -0.91
N LEU A 60 4.48 -1.77 -0.15
CA LEU A 60 4.98 -1.21 1.11
C LEU A 60 5.27 -2.31 2.14
N ALA A 61 4.37 -3.29 2.27
CA ALA A 61 4.57 -4.45 3.13
C ALA A 61 5.81 -5.27 2.71
N PHE A 62 6.01 -5.48 1.41
CA PHE A 62 7.21 -6.14 0.88
C PHE A 62 8.50 -5.38 1.22
N ALA A 63 8.42 -4.05 1.33
CA ALA A 63 9.53 -3.20 1.77
C ALA A 63 9.72 -3.14 3.29
N GLY A 64 8.91 -3.88 4.07
CA GLY A 64 8.93 -3.91 5.54
C GLY A 64 8.16 -2.77 6.20
N VAL A 65 7.29 -2.07 5.47
CA VAL A 65 6.54 -0.92 5.96
C VAL A 65 5.09 -1.31 6.22
N ALA A 66 4.63 -1.15 7.46
CA ALA A 66 3.23 -1.35 7.82
C ALA A 66 2.36 -0.30 7.12
N ALA A 67 1.47 -0.76 6.24
CA ALA A 67 0.62 0.10 5.43
C ALA A 67 -0.87 -0.25 5.59
N GLY A 68 -1.70 0.77 5.78
CA GLY A 68 -3.16 0.67 5.80
C GLY A 68 -3.77 1.26 4.54
N ILE A 69 -4.95 0.79 4.16
CA ILE A 69 -5.77 1.41 3.09
C ILE A 69 -7.02 1.97 3.75
N ALA A 70 -7.30 3.24 3.52
CA ALA A 70 -8.47 3.90 4.08
C ALA A 70 -8.92 5.05 3.18
N ARG A 71 -10.10 5.59 3.45
CA ARG A 71 -10.48 6.91 2.93
C ARG A 71 -9.88 7.99 3.81
N ALA A 72 -9.67 9.16 3.24
CA ALA A 72 -9.16 10.32 3.94
C ALA A 72 -10.01 10.74 5.14
N GLN A 73 -11.30 10.42 5.20
CA GLN A 73 -12.15 10.69 6.37
C GLN A 73 -12.03 9.63 7.48
N ASP A 74 -11.73 8.39 7.12
CA ASP A 74 -11.79 7.23 8.03
C ASP A 74 -10.40 6.90 8.60
N ALA A 75 -9.34 7.42 7.99
CA ALA A 75 -7.96 7.16 8.41
C ALA A 75 -7.64 7.83 9.76
N GLU A 76 -7.01 7.10 10.66
CA GLU A 76 -6.40 7.64 11.86
C GLU A 76 -4.99 8.15 11.52
N LEU A 77 -4.92 9.43 11.14
CA LEU A 77 -3.67 10.05 10.66
C LEU A 77 -2.70 10.39 11.79
N ALA A 78 -3.16 10.37 13.04
CA ALA A 78 -2.34 10.60 14.22
C ALA A 78 -1.31 9.46 14.35
N GLY A 79 -0.02 9.78 14.16
CA GLY A 79 1.07 8.79 14.19
C GLY A 79 1.45 8.21 12.83
N ALA A 80 0.75 8.57 11.75
CA ALA A 80 1.19 8.22 10.41
C ALA A 80 2.51 8.92 10.08
N SER A 81 3.49 8.17 9.56
CA SER A 81 4.79 8.71 9.13
C SER A 81 4.78 9.16 7.68
N ALA A 82 3.88 8.60 6.86
CA ALA A 82 3.69 9.02 5.48
C ALA A 82 2.29 8.71 4.94
N LEU A 83 1.91 9.40 3.87
CA LEU A 83 0.65 9.24 3.16
C LEU A 83 0.90 9.08 1.65
N VAL A 84 0.21 8.12 1.05
CA VAL A 84 0.09 7.98 -0.40
C VAL A 84 -1.35 8.31 -0.76
N VAL A 85 -1.58 9.44 -1.40
CA VAL A 85 -2.93 9.98 -1.63
C VAL A 85 -3.32 9.85 -3.10
N CYS A 86 -4.38 9.08 -3.35
CA CYS A 86 -4.89 8.81 -4.68
C CYS A 86 -6.07 9.73 -5.03
N GLY A 87 -5.80 10.72 -5.87
CA GLY A 87 -6.79 11.65 -6.38
C GLY A 87 -6.90 12.97 -5.59
N PRO A 88 -7.38 14.04 -6.26
CA PRO A 88 -7.40 15.38 -5.70
C PRO A 88 -8.38 15.55 -4.53
N GLU A 89 -9.50 14.82 -4.52
CA GLU A 89 -10.49 14.90 -3.44
C GLU A 89 -9.94 14.39 -2.13
N GLN A 90 -9.26 13.24 -2.16
CA GLN A 90 -8.58 12.68 -1.00
C GLN A 90 -7.47 13.62 -0.51
N ALA A 91 -6.69 14.23 -1.42
CA ALA A 91 -5.64 15.19 -1.06
C ALA A 91 -6.20 16.42 -0.32
N ARG A 92 -7.32 16.97 -0.79
CA ARG A 92 -8.01 18.07 -0.11
C ARG A 92 -8.58 17.65 1.24
N ALA A 93 -9.22 16.49 1.32
CA ALA A 93 -9.79 15.98 2.56
C ALA A 93 -8.73 15.77 3.64
N VAL A 94 -7.56 15.21 3.29
CA VAL A 94 -6.44 15.09 4.22
C VAL A 94 -5.88 16.45 4.63
N GLY A 95 -5.67 17.34 3.67
CA GLY A 95 -5.16 18.69 3.93
C GLY A 95 -6.05 19.51 4.87
N ALA A 96 -7.37 19.28 4.83
CA ALA A 96 -8.31 19.90 5.76
C ALA A 96 -8.27 19.31 7.18
N ARG A 97 -7.77 18.08 7.34
CA ARG A 97 -7.70 17.38 8.64
C ARG A 97 -6.37 17.56 9.37
N LEU A 98 -5.29 17.81 8.64
CA LEU A 98 -3.95 17.97 9.21
C LEU A 98 -3.65 19.45 9.42
N ASP A 99 -3.10 19.78 10.59
CA ASP A 99 -2.55 21.11 10.83
C ASP A 99 -1.25 21.34 10.04
N ALA A 100 -0.79 22.60 9.96
CA ALA A 100 0.39 22.96 9.18
C ALA A 100 1.68 22.27 9.68
N ALA A 101 1.80 22.00 10.98
CA ALA A 101 2.97 21.34 11.54
C ALA A 101 3.00 19.85 11.16
N GLN A 102 1.85 19.18 11.22
CA GLN A 102 1.67 17.81 10.78
C GLN A 102 1.90 17.67 9.27
N GLN A 103 1.37 18.60 8.48
CA GLN A 103 1.58 18.61 7.03
C GLN A 103 3.06 18.70 6.66
N ALA A 104 3.85 19.50 7.41
CA ALA A 104 5.29 19.65 7.20
C ALA A 104 6.11 18.44 7.68
N ALA A 105 5.64 17.74 8.72
CA ALA A 105 6.35 16.62 9.32
C ALA A 105 6.11 15.28 8.59
N ILE A 106 4.92 15.08 8.00
CA ILE A 106 4.55 13.81 7.37
C ILE A 106 5.03 13.75 5.91
N GLY A 107 5.50 12.59 5.44
CA GLY A 107 5.87 12.42 4.04
C GLY A 107 4.66 12.27 3.13
N TRP A 108 4.52 13.09 2.09
CA TRP A 108 3.41 13.01 1.13
C TRP A 108 3.84 12.50 -0.24
N VAL A 109 3.00 11.63 -0.81
CA VAL A 109 3.00 11.30 -2.24
C VAL A 109 1.58 11.44 -2.74
N ALA A 110 1.33 12.43 -3.61
CA ALA A 110 0.03 12.59 -4.25
C ALA A 110 0.07 12.06 -5.68
N THR A 111 -0.99 11.38 -6.10
CA THR A 111 -1.18 10.91 -7.47
C THR A 111 -2.55 11.29 -8.00
N GLY A 112 -2.73 11.18 -9.32
CA GLY A 112 -4.01 11.41 -9.98
C GLY A 112 -5.09 10.41 -9.53
N ALA A 113 -6.30 10.60 -10.05
CA ALA A 113 -7.39 9.65 -9.81
C ALA A 113 -7.00 8.23 -10.26
N LEU A 114 -7.45 7.23 -9.51
CA LEU A 114 -7.08 5.81 -9.72
C LEU A 114 -7.34 5.34 -11.15
N GLN A 115 -8.45 5.77 -11.75
CA GLN A 115 -8.84 5.46 -13.12
C GLN A 115 -7.82 5.92 -14.17
N HIS A 116 -7.18 7.07 -13.98
CA HIS A 116 -6.15 7.57 -14.89
C HIS A 116 -4.83 6.83 -14.67
N LEU A 117 -4.50 6.58 -13.40
CA LEU A 117 -3.26 5.90 -13.04
C LEU A 117 -3.22 4.44 -13.53
N ALA A 118 -4.36 3.75 -13.60
CA ALA A 118 -4.43 2.36 -14.04
C ALA A 118 -3.99 2.17 -15.52
N GLY A 119 -4.27 3.14 -16.39
CA GLY A 119 -3.92 3.09 -17.82
C GLY A 119 -2.63 3.79 -18.20
N ASP A 120 -2.07 4.64 -17.34
CA ASP A 120 -0.93 5.51 -17.69
C ASP A 120 0.40 4.97 -17.13
N ALA A 121 1.23 4.44 -18.02
CA ALA A 121 2.55 3.92 -17.68
C ALA A 121 3.52 5.01 -17.16
N LEU A 122 3.42 6.24 -17.67
CA LEU A 122 4.26 7.35 -17.24
C LEU A 122 3.87 7.79 -15.83
N ALA A 123 2.57 7.91 -15.55
CA ALA A 123 2.06 8.22 -14.22
C ALA A 123 2.46 7.14 -13.19
N LYS A 124 2.38 5.85 -13.54
CA LYS A 124 2.87 4.75 -12.69
C LYS A 124 4.37 4.85 -12.42
N ARG A 125 5.17 5.18 -13.43
CA ARG A 125 6.62 5.33 -13.29
C ARG A 125 6.98 6.53 -12.41
N ALA A 126 6.27 7.65 -12.55
CA ALA A 126 6.42 8.81 -11.69
C ALA A 126 6.08 8.47 -10.23
N LEU A 127 4.94 7.80 -10.00
CA LEU A 127 4.55 7.31 -8.69
C LEU A 127 5.61 6.38 -8.09
N TRP A 128 6.18 5.48 -8.89
CA TRP A 128 7.26 4.60 -8.44
C TRP A 128 8.52 5.37 -8.02
N GLY A 129 8.87 6.44 -8.74
CA GLY A 129 9.97 7.33 -8.37
C GLY A 129 9.76 7.96 -7.00
N GLU A 130 8.57 8.52 -6.78
CA GLU A 130 8.17 9.16 -5.52
C GLU A 130 8.10 8.14 -4.36
N LEU A 131 7.54 6.96 -4.60
CA LEU A 131 7.47 5.89 -3.60
C LEU A 131 8.88 5.44 -3.16
N LYS A 132 9.83 5.31 -4.10
CA LYS A 132 11.23 5.01 -3.76
C LYS A 132 11.90 6.14 -2.96
N ARG A 133 11.56 7.40 -3.23
CA ARG A 133 12.02 8.53 -2.40
C ARG A 133 11.46 8.41 -0.98
N LEU A 134 10.16 8.18 -0.86
CA LEU A 134 9.48 8.04 0.41
C LEU A 134 10.04 6.88 1.25
N LEU A 135 10.21 5.70 0.65
CA LEU A 135 10.77 4.53 1.31
C LEU A 135 12.19 4.77 1.83
N ARG A 136 13.02 5.54 1.10
CA ARG A 136 14.35 5.94 1.59
C ARG A 136 14.26 6.87 2.80
N GLN A 137 13.35 7.83 2.79
CA GLN A 137 13.12 8.74 3.91
C GLN A 137 12.65 8.00 5.16
N LEU A 138 11.67 7.10 5.01
CA LEU A 138 11.16 6.29 6.11
C LEU A 138 12.25 5.39 6.71
N ARG A 139 13.09 4.77 5.88
CA ARG A 139 14.23 3.97 6.36
C ARG A 139 15.25 4.83 7.11
N ALA A 140 15.58 6.01 6.60
CA ALA A 140 16.51 6.92 7.28
C ALA A 140 15.96 7.38 8.64
N ALA A 141 14.66 7.68 8.72
CA ALA A 141 14.01 8.07 9.97
C ALA A 141 13.94 6.90 10.97
N HIS A 142 13.70 5.67 10.49
CA HIS A 142 13.57 4.49 11.35
C HIS A 142 14.93 3.89 11.79
N LEU A 143 16.01 4.13 11.02
CA LEU A 143 17.37 3.70 11.36
C LEU A 143 18.10 4.66 12.33
N MET A 144 17.47 5.77 12.72
CA MET A 144 17.96 6.69 13.74
C MET A 144 17.06 6.70 15.00
N PRO A 145 16.83 5.55 15.70
CA PRO A 145 16.19 5.58 17.00
C PRO A 145 17.28 5.84 18.06
N GLY A 146 17.72 7.09 18.20
CA GLY A 146 18.70 7.45 19.24
C GLY A 146 19.49 8.71 18.92
N ALA A 147 18.95 9.85 19.34
CA ALA A 147 19.73 10.99 19.80
C ALA A 147 19.49 11.11 21.31
#